data_AF-A0A948TM86-F1
#
_entry.id   AF-A0A948TM86-F1
#
_cell.length_a   1.000
_cell.length_b   1.000
_cell.length_c   1.000
_cell.angle_alpha   90.00
_cell.angle_beta   90.00
_cell.angle_gamma   90.00
#
_symmetry.space_group_name_H-M   'P 1'
#
loop_
_entity.id
_entity.type
_entity.pdbx_description
1 polymer ?
#
loop_
_entity_poly.entity_id
_entity_poly.type
_entity_poly.pdbx_seq_one_letter_code
_entity_poly.pdbx_strand_id
1 'polypeptide(L)'
;MQKITMSTGSRPQNDSTECESYEGVQTFMDMTENNLKEVQFERGNLLEFILSPSNLNLAYLQVKRNHGSCGVDGLSTGELGGYLKEHKDELVESLKSGSYRPNPVLRVEIPKGGGKNRPLGIPTVVDRVIQQAISQILSPVYERQFSDNSFGFRPHRSCHKALKRAQEYITQGYKYCVCLDLEGFFDTVNHAMLIRILSRTIRDGRVISLIHKYLTSGVMVRRSYEESVEGVPQGGPLSPLLANIMLNELDRELARRGHKFVRYADDCMILL
;
A
#
# COMPACT_ATOMS: atom_id res chain seq x y z
N MET A 1 -27.55 -40.02 -29.65
CA MET A 1 -27.00 -39.12 -30.70
C MET A 1 -27.36 -37.68 -30.35
N GLN A 2 -26.44 -36.73 -30.61
CA GLN A 2 -26.49 -35.25 -30.44
C GLN A 2 -26.37 -34.76 -28.97
N LYS A 3 -25.26 -34.19 -28.47
CA LYS A 3 -24.35 -33.03 -28.76
C LYS A 3 -24.72 -31.72 -28.01
N ILE A 4 -23.96 -31.48 -26.92
CA ILE A 4 -23.19 -30.27 -26.52
C ILE A 4 -23.90 -28.90 -26.51
N THR A 5 -23.84 -28.18 -25.36
CA THR A 5 -23.14 -26.87 -25.26
C THR A 5 -22.68 -26.63 -23.82
N MET A 6 -21.37 -26.52 -23.63
CA MET A 6 -20.73 -26.08 -22.38
C MET A 6 -20.77 -24.55 -22.31
N SER A 7 -21.31 -24.00 -21.23
CA SER A 7 -21.17 -22.58 -20.89
C SER A 7 -19.91 -22.42 -20.02
N THR A 8 -18.82 -22.00 -20.64
CA THR A 8 -17.63 -21.45 -19.98
C THR A 8 -18.00 -20.14 -19.28
N GLY A 9 -18.25 -20.21 -17.97
CA GLY A 9 -18.39 -19.03 -17.13
C GLY A 9 -17.03 -18.42 -16.83
N SER A 10 -16.70 -17.34 -17.51
CA SER A 10 -15.56 -16.48 -17.22
C SER A 10 -15.67 -15.96 -15.78
N ARG A 11 -14.79 -16.43 -14.90
CA ARG A 11 -14.64 -15.87 -13.55
C ARG A 11 -14.01 -14.48 -13.67
N PRO A 12 -14.51 -13.44 -12.99
CA PRO A 12 -13.80 -12.17 -12.91
C PRO A 12 -12.47 -12.41 -12.17
N GLN A 13 -11.39 -11.89 -12.76
CA GLN A 13 -10.06 -11.89 -12.18
C GLN A 13 -10.11 -11.13 -10.84
N ASN A 14 -9.62 -11.74 -9.76
CA ASN A 14 -9.50 -11.11 -8.45
C ASN A 14 -8.42 -10.02 -8.49
N ASP A 15 -8.79 -8.80 -8.85
CA ASP A 15 -7.98 -7.60 -8.65
C ASP A 15 -8.05 -7.16 -7.17
N SER A 16 -7.64 -8.06 -6.26
CA SER A 16 -7.60 -7.78 -4.82
C SER A 16 -6.24 -7.20 -4.43
N THR A 17 -6.24 -6.02 -3.80
CA THR A 17 -5.06 -5.42 -3.15
C THR A 17 -4.68 -6.09 -1.82
N GLU A 18 -5.39 -7.14 -1.41
CA GLU A 18 -5.14 -7.87 -0.17
C GLU A 18 -4.03 -8.90 -0.40
N CYS A 19 -2.87 -8.65 0.20
CA CYS A 19 -1.76 -9.60 0.25
C CYS A 19 -2.02 -10.63 1.35
N GLU A 20 -2.34 -11.86 0.98
CA GLU A 20 -2.22 -13.01 1.88
C GLU A 20 -0.73 -13.31 2.08
N SER A 21 -0.25 -13.02 3.29
CA SER A 21 1.06 -13.33 3.87
C SER A 21 2.29 -12.53 3.40
N TYR A 22 2.88 -11.77 4.34
CA TYR A 22 4.30 -11.45 4.34
C TYR A 22 5.05 -12.66 4.93
N GLU A 23 5.12 -13.77 4.20
CA GLU A 23 6.05 -14.84 4.57
C GLU A 23 7.48 -14.36 4.30
N GLY A 24 8.17 -14.03 5.39
CA GLY A 24 9.56 -13.58 5.37
C GLY A 24 9.72 -12.09 5.67
N VAL A 25 9.25 -11.65 6.85
CA VAL A 25 9.79 -10.41 7.43
C VAL A 25 11.23 -10.71 7.83
N GLN A 26 12.18 -10.46 6.92
CA GLN A 26 13.58 -10.38 7.31
C GLN A 26 13.68 -9.21 8.29
N THR A 27 13.83 -9.54 9.57
CA THR A 27 14.38 -8.61 10.54
C THR A 27 15.77 -8.27 10.02
N PHE A 28 15.95 -7.07 9.47
CA PHE A 28 17.29 -6.59 9.08
C PHE A 28 18.12 -6.51 10.36
N MET A 29 18.93 -7.55 10.59
CA MET A 29 19.92 -7.63 11.65
C MET A 29 21.28 -7.47 10.96
N ASP A 30 22.04 -6.44 11.35
CA ASP A 30 23.42 -6.31 10.90
C ASP A 30 24.30 -7.23 11.76
N MET A 31 25.10 -8.07 11.09
CA MET A 31 26.15 -8.85 11.75
C MET A 31 27.44 -8.02 11.78
N THR A 32 27.80 -7.52 12.96
CA THR A 32 29.18 -7.13 13.25
C THR A 32 29.80 -8.19 14.14
N GLU A 33 31.12 -8.38 14.06
CA GLU A 33 31.91 -9.51 14.59
C GLU A 33 31.64 -9.92 16.06
N ASN A 34 30.84 -9.18 16.85
CA ASN A 34 30.49 -9.59 18.20
C ASN A 34 29.08 -9.22 18.72
N ASN A 35 28.08 -8.80 17.92
CA ASN A 35 26.68 -8.64 18.41
C ASN A 35 25.62 -8.52 17.29
N LEU A 36 24.40 -9.05 17.54
CA LEU A 36 23.19 -8.74 16.76
C LEU A 36 22.71 -7.32 17.12
N LYS A 37 22.87 -6.35 16.20
CA LYS A 37 22.30 -5.01 16.39
C LYS A 37 21.08 -4.84 15.49
N GLU A 38 20.00 -4.33 16.07
CA GLU A 38 18.83 -3.86 15.33
C GLU A 38 19.30 -2.72 14.40
N VAL A 39 19.00 -2.81 13.10
CA VAL A 39 19.38 -1.75 12.14
C VAL A 39 18.70 -0.46 12.58
N GLN A 40 19.48 0.43 13.20
CA GLN A 40 19.10 1.81 13.31
C GLN A 40 19.12 2.35 11.89
N PHE A 41 17.97 2.83 11.40
CA PHE A 41 17.89 3.58 10.15
C PHE A 41 18.65 4.89 10.34
N GLU A 42 19.98 4.81 10.33
CA GLU A 42 20.83 5.96 10.45
C GLU A 42 20.62 6.85 9.21
N ARG A 43 20.55 8.14 9.53
CA ARG A 43 20.24 9.29 8.67
C ARG A 43 20.63 9.09 7.20
N GLY A 44 19.63 8.82 6.37
CA GLY A 44 19.70 9.04 4.92
C GLY A 44 19.95 7.82 4.05
N ASN A 45 20.12 6.61 4.59
CA ASN A 45 20.41 5.42 3.77
C ASN A 45 19.15 4.63 3.33
N LEU A 46 17.96 5.19 3.52
CA LEU A 46 16.71 4.46 3.32
C LEU A 46 16.47 4.12 1.85
N LEU A 47 16.82 5.05 0.96
CA LEU A 47 16.75 4.82 -0.48
C LEU A 47 17.66 3.66 -0.92
N GLU A 48 18.84 3.53 -0.33
CA GLU A 48 19.79 2.46 -0.63
C GLU A 48 19.24 1.09 -0.25
N PHE A 49 18.53 0.98 0.88
CA PHE A 49 17.83 -0.24 1.26
C PHE A 49 16.68 -0.56 0.29
N ILE A 50 15.89 0.45 -0.10
CA ILE A 50 14.79 0.30 -1.07
C ILE A 50 15.31 -0.19 -2.43
N LEU A 51 16.42 0.38 -2.89
CA LEU A 51 17.04 0.07 -4.19
C LEU A 51 18.03 -1.10 -4.12
N SER A 52 18.14 -1.80 -2.99
CA SER A 52 19.02 -2.96 -2.88
C SER A 52 18.58 -4.06 -3.86
N PRO A 53 19.52 -4.77 -4.51
CA PRO A 53 19.16 -5.80 -5.49
C PRO A 53 18.27 -6.90 -4.92
N SER A 54 18.47 -7.27 -3.66
CA SER A 54 17.64 -8.24 -2.94
C SER A 54 16.21 -7.75 -2.77
N ASN A 55 16.02 -6.51 -2.30
CA ASN A 55 14.69 -5.92 -2.11
C ASN A 55 13.95 -5.73 -3.44
N LEU A 56 14.62 -5.20 -4.47
CA LEU A 56 14.03 -5.04 -5.80
C LEU A 56 13.62 -6.38 -6.41
N ASN A 57 14.39 -7.45 -6.20
CA ASN A 57 14.02 -8.78 -6.66
C ASN A 57 12.79 -9.32 -5.91
N LEU A 58 12.70 -9.12 -4.59
CA LEU A 58 11.50 -9.47 -3.82
C LEU A 58 10.27 -8.70 -4.30
N ALA A 59 10.41 -7.40 -4.55
CA ALA A 59 9.34 -6.56 -5.09
C ALA A 59 8.89 -7.05 -6.47
N TYR A 60 9.83 -7.37 -7.36
CA TYR A 60 9.53 -7.95 -8.68
C TYR A 60 8.75 -9.27 -8.56
N LEU A 61 9.20 -10.19 -7.70
CA LEU A 61 8.52 -11.48 -7.49
C LEU A 61 7.10 -11.28 -6.93
N GLN A 62 6.91 -10.34 -6.01
CA GLN A 62 5.59 -10.03 -5.47
C GLN A 62 4.65 -9.47 -6.54
N VAL A 63 5.10 -8.50 -7.34
CA VAL A 63 4.30 -7.92 -8.43
C VAL A 63 3.95 -8.98 -9.48
N LYS A 64 4.89 -9.89 -9.78
CA LYS A 64 4.63 -11.02 -10.68
C LYS A 64 3.60 -11.99 -10.12
N ARG A 65 3.64 -12.27 -8.81
CA ARG A 65 2.71 -13.18 -8.10
C ARG A 65 1.30 -12.60 -7.99
N ASN A 66 1.18 -11.29 -7.74
CA ASN A 66 -0.13 -10.67 -7.59
C ASN A 66 -0.96 -10.76 -8.88
N HIS A 67 -0.27 -10.89 -10.03
CA HIS A 67 -0.88 -10.69 -11.34
C HIS A 67 -1.55 -9.30 -11.41
N GLY A 68 -2.01 -8.88 -12.57
CA GLY A 68 -2.70 -7.60 -12.69
C GLY A 68 -2.54 -6.98 -14.06
N SER A 69 -3.51 -6.14 -14.41
CA SER A 69 -3.56 -5.47 -15.70
C SER A 69 -2.35 -4.56 -15.93
N CYS A 70 -2.03 -4.33 -17.20
CA CYS A 70 -1.04 -3.34 -17.60
C CYS A 70 -1.50 -1.93 -17.21
N GLY A 71 -0.54 -1.02 -17.01
CA GLY A 71 -0.82 0.37 -16.77
C GLY A 71 -1.03 1.13 -18.07
N VAL A 72 -0.82 2.45 -18.04
CA VAL A 72 -0.93 3.33 -19.21
C VAL A 72 0.07 3.00 -20.33
N ASP A 73 1.17 2.34 -19.99
CA ASP A 73 2.25 1.92 -20.89
C ASP A 73 1.96 0.62 -21.64
N GLY A 74 0.92 -0.12 -21.25
CA GLY A 74 0.56 -1.40 -21.87
C GLY A 74 1.50 -2.55 -21.55
N LEU A 75 2.58 -2.33 -20.80
CA LEU A 75 3.56 -3.36 -20.43
C LEU A 75 2.91 -4.39 -19.51
N SER A 76 3.03 -5.68 -19.85
CA SER A 76 2.49 -6.76 -19.03
C SER A 76 3.48 -7.24 -17.96
N THR A 77 2.98 -7.97 -16.95
CA THR A 77 3.83 -8.61 -15.94
C THR A 77 4.75 -9.70 -16.51
N GLY A 78 4.41 -10.26 -17.67
CA GLY A 78 5.25 -11.22 -18.39
C GLY A 78 6.48 -10.59 -19.03
N GLU A 79 6.33 -9.39 -19.57
CA GLU A 79 7.40 -8.64 -20.26
C GLU A 79 8.32 -7.87 -19.31
N LEU A 80 7.86 -7.61 -18.08
CA LEU A 80 8.58 -6.90 -17.02
C LEU A 80 10.01 -7.42 -16.81
N GLY A 81 10.19 -8.74 -16.83
CA GLY A 81 11.51 -9.36 -16.61
C GLY A 81 12.52 -9.06 -17.73
N GLY A 82 12.06 -8.88 -18.97
CA GLY A 82 12.89 -8.45 -20.09
C GLY A 82 13.25 -6.98 -19.96
N TYR A 83 12.23 -6.13 -19.75
CA TYR A 83 12.39 -4.68 -19.57
C TYR A 83 13.39 -4.34 -18.46
N LEU A 84 13.26 -4.96 -17.28
CA LEU A 84 14.16 -4.68 -16.16
C LEU A 84 15.60 -5.17 -16.43
N LYS A 85 15.82 -6.20 -17.25
CA LYS A 85 17.20 -6.61 -17.58
C LYS A 85 17.93 -5.56 -18.41
N GLU A 86 17.21 -4.85 -19.27
CA GLU A 86 17.75 -3.83 -20.17
C GLU A 86 17.86 -2.47 -19.48
N HIS A 87 16.85 -2.06 -18.72
CA HIS A 87 16.73 -0.69 -18.19
C HIS A 87 17.00 -0.54 -16.69
N LYS A 88 17.34 -1.61 -15.95
CA LYS A 88 17.50 -1.53 -14.47
C LYS A 88 18.50 -0.47 -14.02
N ASP A 89 19.63 -0.33 -14.71
CA ASP A 89 20.73 0.50 -14.23
C ASP A 89 20.38 1.98 -14.43
N GLU A 90 19.76 2.32 -15.57
CA GLU A 90 19.17 3.63 -15.84
C GLU A 90 18.05 3.96 -14.84
N LEU A 91 17.17 2.99 -14.56
CA LEU A 91 16.08 3.16 -13.60
C LEU A 91 16.61 3.45 -12.19
N VAL A 92 17.56 2.65 -11.70
CA VAL A 92 18.15 2.84 -10.38
C VAL A 92 18.88 4.18 -10.28
N GLU A 93 19.62 4.57 -11.33
CA GLU A 93 20.31 5.86 -11.36
C GLU A 93 19.33 7.04 -11.38
N SER A 94 18.22 6.92 -12.12
CA SER A 94 17.17 7.94 -12.13
C SER A 94 16.50 8.10 -10.75
N LEU A 95 16.34 7.01 -10.00
CA LEU A 95 15.79 7.01 -8.65
C LEU A 95 16.78 7.64 -7.65
N LYS A 96 18.08 7.30 -7.75
CA LYS A 96 19.15 7.85 -6.90
C LYS A 96 19.35 9.35 -7.12
N SER A 97 19.39 9.78 -8.37
CA SER A 97 19.52 11.20 -8.76
C SER A 97 18.25 12.02 -8.48
N GLY A 98 17.12 11.36 -8.19
CA GLY A 98 15.83 12.03 -8.01
C GLY A 98 15.23 12.58 -9.30
N SER A 99 15.74 12.17 -10.47
CA SER A 99 15.19 12.55 -11.78
C SER A 99 13.98 11.71 -12.20
N TYR A 100 13.79 10.53 -11.58
CA TYR A 100 12.65 9.65 -11.84
C TYR A 100 11.31 10.38 -11.68
N ARG A 101 10.41 10.17 -12.65
CA ARG A 101 9.03 10.67 -12.63
C ARG A 101 8.08 9.46 -12.81
N PRO A 102 7.27 9.13 -11.80
CA PRO A 102 6.25 8.09 -11.93
C PRO A 102 5.28 8.39 -13.07
N ASN A 103 4.74 7.33 -13.68
CA ASN A 103 3.70 7.49 -14.69
C ASN A 103 2.34 7.80 -14.03
N PRO A 104 1.43 8.47 -14.75
CA PRO A 104 0.05 8.61 -14.31
C PRO A 104 -0.61 7.23 -14.20
N VAL A 105 -1.50 7.07 -13.22
CA VAL A 105 -2.24 5.81 -13.04
C VAL A 105 -3.39 5.70 -14.04
N LEU A 106 -3.63 4.51 -14.58
CA LEU A 106 -4.76 4.27 -15.48
C LEU A 106 -6.08 4.19 -14.69
N ARG A 107 -7.06 5.03 -15.01
CA ARG A 107 -8.37 4.99 -14.35
C ARG A 107 -9.22 3.86 -14.92
N VAL A 108 -9.67 2.97 -14.04
CA VAL A 108 -10.62 1.89 -14.35
C VAL A 108 -11.78 1.98 -13.37
N GLU A 109 -13.01 1.95 -13.88
CA GLU A 109 -14.21 1.90 -13.04
C GLU A 109 -14.56 0.44 -12.73
N ILE A 110 -14.55 0.09 -11.44
CA ILE A 110 -14.97 -1.22 -10.97
C ILE A 110 -16.37 -1.08 -10.36
N PRO A 111 -17.37 -1.87 -10.80
CA PRO A 111 -18.70 -1.82 -10.21
C PRO A 111 -18.64 -2.23 -8.73
N LYS A 112 -19.13 -1.36 -7.83
CA LYS A 112 -19.40 -1.69 -6.43
C LYS A 112 -20.85 -2.16 -6.31
N GLY A 113 -21.14 -3.03 -5.35
CA GLY A 113 -22.52 -3.41 -5.02
C GLY A 113 -23.38 -2.15 -4.75
N GLY A 114 -24.63 -2.16 -5.23
CA GLY A 114 -25.55 -1.01 -5.08
C GLY A 114 -25.47 0.06 -6.18
N GLY A 115 -24.84 -0.24 -7.32
CA GLY A 115 -24.88 0.62 -8.52
C GLY A 115 -23.92 1.82 -8.52
N LYS A 116 -23.06 1.93 -7.50
CA LYS A 116 -21.96 2.91 -7.47
C LYS A 116 -20.71 2.29 -8.11
N ASN A 117 -19.91 3.08 -8.84
CA ASN A 117 -18.61 2.63 -9.36
C ASN A 117 -17.50 3.07 -8.40
N ARG A 118 -16.56 2.16 -8.08
CA ARG A 118 -15.33 2.47 -7.37
C ARG A 118 -14.24 2.73 -8.41
N PRO A 119 -13.66 3.93 -8.43
CA PRO A 119 -12.69 4.22 -9.45
C PRO A 119 -11.28 3.82 -8.97
N LEU A 120 -10.67 2.87 -9.67
CA LEU A 120 -9.35 2.31 -9.39
C LEU A 120 -8.30 3.00 -10.28
N GLY A 121 -7.13 3.29 -9.73
CA GLY A 121 -5.95 3.75 -10.45
C GLY A 121 -4.92 2.63 -10.55
N ILE A 122 -4.70 2.09 -11.75
CA ILE A 122 -3.74 1.01 -12.00
C ILE A 122 -2.40 1.64 -12.41
N PRO A 123 -1.34 1.59 -11.57
CA PRO A 123 -0.02 2.08 -11.95
C PRO A 123 0.63 1.16 -13.00
N THR A 124 1.65 1.66 -13.69
CA THR A 124 2.50 0.84 -14.57
C THR A 124 3.16 -0.28 -13.77
N VAL A 125 3.54 -1.36 -14.45
CA VAL A 125 4.14 -2.51 -13.77
C VAL A 125 5.47 -2.14 -13.10
N VAL A 126 6.26 -1.27 -13.76
CA VAL A 126 7.51 -0.73 -13.19
C VAL A 126 7.23 0.09 -11.93
N ASP A 127 6.24 0.98 -11.98
CA ASP A 127 5.83 1.77 -10.81
C ASP A 127 5.33 0.89 -9.67
N ARG A 128 4.62 -0.20 -9.96
CA ARG A 128 4.20 -1.18 -8.94
C ARG A 128 5.40 -1.83 -8.26
N VAL A 129 6.46 -2.19 -9.00
CA VAL A 129 7.69 -2.75 -8.40
C VAL A 129 8.34 -1.75 -7.46
N ILE A 130 8.48 -0.50 -7.87
CA ILE A 130 9.09 0.54 -7.03
C ILE A 130 8.23 0.83 -5.79
N GLN A 131 6.92 0.98 -5.95
CA GLN A 131 5.98 1.14 -4.83
C GLN A 131 6.03 -0.05 -3.86
N GLN A 132 6.13 -1.27 -4.39
CA GLN A 132 6.27 -2.49 -3.59
C GLN A 132 7.61 -2.50 -2.83
N ALA A 133 8.70 -2.10 -3.48
CA ALA A 133 10.03 -2.02 -2.85
C ALA A 133 10.05 -0.99 -1.71
N ILE A 134 9.39 0.15 -1.89
CA ILE A 134 9.20 1.16 -0.83
C ILE A 134 8.38 0.55 0.32
N SER A 135 7.25 -0.10 -0.01
CA SER A 135 6.35 -0.70 0.98
C SER A 135 7.04 -1.77 1.82
N GLN A 136 7.88 -2.62 1.22
CA GLN A 136 8.64 -3.67 1.91
C GLN A 136 9.59 -3.11 2.98
N ILE A 137 10.24 -1.99 2.71
CA ILE A 137 11.16 -1.36 3.66
C ILE A 137 10.41 -0.54 4.72
N LEU A 138 9.35 0.17 4.34
CA LEU A 138 8.60 1.02 5.27
C LEU A 138 7.66 0.24 6.18
N SER A 139 7.11 -0.88 5.73
CA SER A 139 6.12 -1.64 6.50
C SER A 139 6.65 -2.08 7.87
N PRO A 140 7.85 -2.69 8.02
CA PRO A 140 8.40 -3.05 9.32
C PRO A 140 8.64 -1.85 10.27
N VAL A 141 8.91 -0.66 9.71
CA VAL A 141 9.14 0.56 10.49
C VAL A 141 7.84 1.09 11.09
N TYR A 142 6.77 1.10 10.31
CA TYR A 142 5.47 1.59 10.74
C TYR A 142 4.64 0.56 11.51
N GLU A 143 4.86 -0.74 11.26
CA GLU A 143 4.16 -1.81 11.97
C GLU A 143 4.37 -1.74 13.49
N ARG A 144 5.55 -1.29 13.93
CA ARG A 144 5.89 -1.06 15.35
C ARG A 144 5.17 0.15 15.97
N GLN A 145 4.64 1.02 15.14
CA GLN A 145 3.97 2.26 15.56
C GLN A 145 2.44 2.18 15.45
N PHE A 146 1.92 1.18 14.74
CA PHE A 146 0.50 1.00 14.55
C PHE A 146 -0.17 0.44 15.78
N SER A 147 -1.36 0.95 16.09
CA SER A 147 -2.21 0.45 17.17
C SER A 147 -2.53 -1.04 16.99
N ASP A 148 -2.53 -1.83 18.07
CA ASP A 148 -2.98 -3.23 18.03
C ASP A 148 -4.45 -3.41 17.63
N ASN A 149 -5.23 -2.32 17.70
CA ASN A 149 -6.63 -2.29 17.28
C ASN A 149 -6.83 -1.93 15.81
N SER A 150 -5.75 -1.75 15.04
CA SER A 150 -5.78 -1.57 13.59
C SER A 150 -5.46 -2.91 12.90
N PHE A 151 -6.31 -3.35 11.97
CA PHE A 151 -6.20 -4.69 11.38
C PHE A 151 -6.08 -4.69 9.84
N GLY A 152 -6.54 -3.64 9.16
CA GLY A 152 -6.61 -3.61 7.70
C GLY A 152 -5.22 -3.52 7.06
N PHE A 153 -5.01 -4.30 5.98
CA PHE A 153 -3.78 -4.28 5.16
C PHE A 153 -2.47 -4.43 5.93
N ARG A 154 -2.47 -5.19 7.03
CA ARG A 154 -1.31 -5.41 7.89
C ARG A 154 -0.89 -6.88 7.91
N PRO A 155 0.42 -7.17 8.00
CA PRO A 155 0.92 -8.53 8.10
C PRO A 155 0.31 -9.25 9.30
N HIS A 156 -0.15 -10.48 9.09
CA HIS A 156 -0.73 -11.34 10.13
C HIS A 156 -1.97 -10.76 10.87
N ARG A 157 -2.60 -9.72 10.33
CA ARG A 157 -3.90 -9.19 10.77
C ARG A 157 -4.97 -9.57 9.74
N SER A 158 -6.21 -9.73 10.17
CA SER A 158 -7.32 -10.09 9.29
C SER A 158 -8.64 -9.56 9.82
N CYS A 159 -9.65 -9.50 8.96
CA CYS A 159 -11.01 -9.10 9.33
C CYS A 159 -11.56 -9.98 10.47
N HIS A 160 -11.31 -11.29 10.45
CA HIS A 160 -11.69 -12.19 11.55
C HIS A 160 -11.06 -11.81 12.90
N LYS A 161 -9.80 -11.36 12.91
CA LYS A 161 -9.15 -10.90 14.15
C LYS A 161 -9.76 -9.59 14.64
N ALA A 162 -10.14 -8.69 13.74
CA ALA A 162 -10.83 -7.45 14.07
C ALA A 162 -12.20 -7.74 14.73
N LEU A 163 -12.99 -8.63 14.12
CA LEU A 163 -14.29 -9.05 14.66
C LEU A 163 -14.17 -9.71 16.03
N LYS A 164 -13.16 -10.57 16.21
CA LYS A 164 -12.89 -11.19 17.52
C LYS A 164 -12.59 -10.13 18.59
N ARG A 165 -11.77 -9.13 18.26
CA ARG A 165 -11.47 -8.02 19.18
C ARG A 165 -12.73 -7.20 19.52
N ALA A 166 -13.60 -6.95 18.53
CA ALA A 166 -14.88 -6.28 18.78
C ALA A 166 -15.77 -7.11 19.72
N GLN A 167 -15.85 -8.43 19.51
CA GLN A 167 -16.60 -9.35 20.37
C GLN A 167 -16.07 -9.36 21.81
N GLU A 168 -14.74 -9.31 22.00
CA GLU A 168 -14.12 -9.22 23.32
C GLU A 168 -14.60 -7.97 24.08
N TYR A 169 -14.64 -6.81 23.42
CA TYR A 169 -15.16 -5.57 24.03
C TYR A 169 -16.66 -5.64 24.31
N ILE A 170 -17.47 -6.20 23.42
CA ILE A 170 -18.91 -6.38 23.66
C ILE A 170 -19.15 -7.27 24.88
N THR A 171 -18.36 -8.34 25.02
CA THR A 171 -18.44 -9.27 26.17
C THR A 171 -18.03 -8.59 27.48
N GLN A 172 -17.12 -7.62 27.43
CA GLN A 172 -16.73 -6.80 28.59
C GLN A 172 -17.78 -5.76 29.00
N GLY A 173 -18.87 -5.61 28.23
CA GLY A 173 -19.99 -4.73 28.56
C GLY A 173 -20.12 -3.48 27.70
N TYR A 174 -19.24 -3.28 26.72
CA TYR A 174 -19.32 -2.16 25.77
C TYR A 174 -20.35 -2.50 24.67
N LYS A 175 -21.62 -2.20 24.92
CA LYS A 175 -22.76 -2.67 24.11
C LYS A 175 -23.17 -1.70 23.01
N TYR A 176 -22.69 -0.45 23.07
CA TYR A 176 -23.00 0.54 22.06
C TYR A 176 -21.81 0.72 21.12
N CYS A 177 -22.09 0.90 19.83
CA CYS A 177 -21.07 1.12 18.82
C CYS A 177 -21.32 2.45 18.11
N VAL A 178 -20.26 3.24 17.95
CA VAL A 178 -20.21 4.37 17.03
C VAL A 178 -19.41 3.93 15.81
N CYS A 179 -20.09 3.75 14.69
CA CYS A 179 -19.45 3.46 13.41
C CYS A 179 -19.02 4.79 12.76
N LEU A 180 -17.74 4.92 12.48
CA LEU A 180 -17.17 5.99 11.69
C LEU A 180 -16.95 5.45 10.28
N ASP A 181 -17.65 6.04 9.32
CA ASP A 181 -17.42 5.83 7.89
C ASP A 181 -16.68 7.04 7.33
N LEU A 182 -15.49 6.83 6.80
CA LEU A 182 -14.67 7.87 6.18
C LEU A 182 -14.91 7.85 4.68
N GLU A 183 -16.07 8.36 4.27
CA GLU A 183 -16.49 8.39 2.87
C GLU A 183 -15.42 9.08 2.01
N GLY A 184 -14.94 8.37 0.97
CA GLY A 184 -13.94 8.91 0.05
C GLY A 184 -12.59 9.22 0.70
N PHE A 185 -12.20 8.52 1.78
CA PHE A 185 -10.90 8.75 2.46
C PHE A 185 -9.73 8.80 1.47
N PHE A 186 -9.64 7.79 0.59
CA PHE A 186 -8.58 7.73 -0.40
C PHE A 186 -8.66 8.84 -1.44
N ASP A 187 -9.79 9.49 -1.64
CA ASP A 187 -9.92 10.57 -2.62
C ASP A 187 -9.67 11.96 -1.99
N THR A 188 -9.75 12.08 -0.66
CA THR A 188 -9.68 13.37 0.08
C THR A 188 -8.42 13.55 0.93
N VAL A 189 -7.49 12.58 0.90
CA VAL A 189 -6.24 12.65 1.66
C VAL A 189 -5.40 13.86 1.22
N ASN A 190 -5.18 14.80 2.15
CA ASN A 190 -4.30 15.94 1.92
C ASN A 190 -2.82 15.52 1.87
N HIS A 191 -2.16 15.76 0.73
CA HIS A 191 -0.77 15.36 0.52
C HIS A 191 0.19 16.04 1.50
N ALA A 192 0.05 17.33 1.76
CA ALA A 192 0.92 18.06 2.68
C ALA A 192 0.86 17.50 4.11
N MET A 193 -0.34 17.14 4.58
CA MET A 193 -0.51 16.50 5.88
C MET A 193 0.14 15.11 5.92
N LEU A 194 -0.04 14.29 4.87
CA LEU A 194 0.57 12.97 4.78
C LEU A 194 2.10 13.06 4.77
N ILE A 195 2.68 13.94 3.96
CA ILE A 195 4.13 14.18 3.91
C ILE A 195 4.66 14.65 5.27
N ARG A 196 3.94 15.54 5.96
CA ARG A 196 4.32 15.99 7.30
C ARG A 196 4.36 14.85 8.31
N ILE A 197 3.39 13.93 8.27
CA ILE A 197 3.36 12.75 9.15
C ILE A 197 4.51 11.81 8.81
N LEU A 198 4.74 11.52 7.52
CA LEU A 198 5.85 10.68 7.05
C LEU A 198 7.21 11.22 7.52
N SER A 199 7.41 12.53 7.42
CA SER A 199 8.66 13.23 7.78
C SER A 199 9.02 13.17 9.28
N ARG A 200 8.09 12.74 10.15
CA ARG A 200 8.37 12.50 11.57
C ARG A 200 9.24 11.26 11.77
N THR A 201 9.06 10.25 10.93
CA THR A 201 9.73 8.94 11.02
C THR A 201 10.81 8.81 9.95
N ILE A 202 10.49 9.14 8.69
CA ILE A 202 11.42 9.05 7.57
C ILE A 202 12.28 10.32 7.56
N ARG A 203 13.60 10.14 7.63
CA ARG A 203 14.57 11.25 7.56
C ARG A 203 15.24 11.39 6.20
N ASP A 204 15.08 10.41 5.32
CA ASP A 204 15.58 10.46 3.95
C ASP A 204 14.63 11.29 3.06
N GLY A 205 15.05 12.51 2.74
CA GLY A 205 14.28 13.44 1.90
C GLY A 205 14.06 12.94 0.47
N ARG A 206 14.93 12.05 -0.05
CA ARG A 206 14.79 11.49 -1.40
C ARG A 206 13.59 10.53 -1.46
N VAL A 207 13.42 9.71 -0.41
CA VAL A 207 12.27 8.82 -0.29
C VAL A 207 10.97 9.61 -0.13
N ILE A 208 10.97 10.66 0.69
CA ILE A 208 9.81 11.55 0.84
C ILE A 208 9.45 12.20 -0.51
N SER A 209 10.44 12.70 -1.24
CA SER A 209 10.25 13.28 -2.57
C SER A 209 9.67 12.26 -3.57
N LEU A 210 10.16 11.03 -3.55
CA LEU A 210 9.64 9.95 -4.40
C LEU A 210 8.18 9.61 -4.07
N ILE A 211 7.82 9.50 -2.79
CA ILE A 211 6.44 9.26 -2.36
C ILE A 211 5.55 10.44 -2.78
N HIS A 212 6.01 11.68 -2.61
CA HIS A 212 5.28 12.87 -3.04
C HIS A 212 5.00 12.83 -4.55
N LYS A 213 6.00 12.48 -5.37
CA LYS A 213 5.81 12.32 -6.83
C LYS A 213 4.80 11.23 -7.18
N TYR A 214 4.70 10.15 -6.40
CA TYR A 214 3.68 9.12 -6.60
C TYR A 214 2.27 9.62 -6.27
N LEU A 215 2.13 10.48 -5.27
CA LEU A 215 0.84 11.09 -4.92
C LEU A 215 0.38 12.08 -6.00
N THR A 216 1.31 12.82 -6.60
CA THR A 216 1.05 13.84 -7.61
C THR A 216 1.20 13.34 -9.05
N SER A 217 1.34 12.03 -9.30
CA SER A 217 1.63 11.52 -10.65
C SER A 217 0.45 11.67 -11.63
N GLY A 218 -0.72 12.03 -11.13
CA GLY A 218 -1.93 12.24 -11.93
C GLY A 218 -2.60 10.94 -12.33
N VAL A 219 -3.73 11.10 -13.01
CA VAL A 219 -4.58 10.00 -13.48
C VAL A 219 -4.79 10.16 -14.98
N MET A 220 -4.77 9.04 -15.71
CA MET A 220 -5.12 8.98 -17.12
C MET A 220 -6.56 8.48 -17.28
N VAL A 221 -7.47 9.36 -17.73
CA VAL A 221 -8.89 9.09 -17.95
C VAL A 221 -9.20 9.18 -19.44
N ARG A 222 -9.56 8.08 -20.08
CA ARG A 222 -9.95 8.05 -21.52
C ARG A 222 -8.97 8.81 -22.43
N ARG A 223 -7.66 8.66 -22.19
CA ARG A 223 -6.53 9.33 -22.89
C ARG A 223 -6.32 10.81 -22.57
N SER A 224 -7.03 11.35 -21.59
CA SER A 224 -6.80 12.69 -21.05
C SER A 224 -6.07 12.59 -19.71
N TYR A 225 -5.07 13.43 -19.52
CA TYR A 225 -4.37 13.55 -18.24
C TYR A 225 -5.14 14.47 -17.30
N GLU A 226 -5.34 14.02 -16.07
CA GLU A 226 -5.92 14.79 -14.97
C GLU A 226 -4.90 14.88 -13.82
N GLU A 227 -4.73 16.07 -13.27
CA GLU A 227 -3.83 16.30 -12.14
C GLU A 227 -4.44 15.76 -10.84
N SER A 228 -3.62 15.07 -10.04
CA SER A 228 -4.00 14.60 -8.70
C SER A 228 -3.63 15.64 -7.65
N VAL A 229 -4.58 16.51 -7.28
CA VAL A 229 -4.37 17.56 -6.27
C VAL A 229 -4.51 17.02 -4.84
N GLU A 230 -5.35 16.01 -4.64
CA GLU A 230 -5.60 15.34 -3.36
C GLU A 230 -5.87 13.83 -3.56
N GLY A 231 -5.85 13.10 -2.46
CA GLY A 231 -6.10 11.65 -2.45
C GLY A 231 -4.84 10.79 -2.64
N VAL A 232 -5.01 9.48 -2.50
CA VAL A 232 -4.00 8.46 -2.72
C VAL A 232 -4.55 7.49 -3.77
N PRO A 233 -3.81 7.22 -4.86
CA PRO A 233 -4.30 6.38 -5.95
C PRO A 233 -4.66 4.97 -5.45
N GLN A 234 -5.91 4.58 -5.60
CA GLN A 234 -6.41 3.27 -5.18
C GLN A 234 -5.90 2.21 -6.16
N GLY A 235 -5.11 1.23 -5.72
CA GLY A 235 -4.55 0.18 -6.59
C GLY A 235 -3.02 0.11 -6.60
N GLY A 236 -2.34 1.12 -6.04
CA GLY A 236 -0.91 1.07 -5.80
C GLY A 236 -0.54 0.20 -4.58
N PRO A 237 0.53 -0.62 -4.64
CA PRO A 237 0.98 -1.42 -3.49
C PRO A 237 1.38 -0.59 -2.26
N LEU A 238 1.72 0.69 -2.47
CA LEU A 238 2.10 1.60 -1.40
C LEU A 238 0.89 2.28 -0.72
N SER A 239 -0.22 2.42 -1.45
CA SER A 239 -1.38 3.20 -1.02
C SER A 239 -2.01 2.74 0.30
N PRO A 240 -2.21 1.43 0.56
CA PRO A 240 -2.76 0.96 1.82
C PRO A 240 -1.88 1.29 3.04
N LEU A 241 -0.55 1.25 2.87
CA LEU A 241 0.38 1.61 3.93
C LEU A 241 0.27 3.10 4.27
N LEU A 242 0.24 3.97 3.24
CA LEU A 242 0.08 5.42 3.43
C LEU A 242 -1.22 5.77 4.13
N ALA A 243 -2.32 5.11 3.75
CA ALA A 243 -3.61 5.25 4.42
C ALA A 243 -3.53 4.90 5.91
N ASN A 244 -2.92 3.75 6.24
CA ASN A 244 -2.74 3.34 7.63
C ASN A 244 -1.84 4.29 8.42
N ILE A 245 -0.81 4.88 7.80
CA ILE A 245 0.05 5.89 8.43
C ILE A 245 -0.75 7.13 8.83
N MET A 246 -1.62 7.63 7.94
CA MET A 246 -2.48 8.76 8.24
C MET A 246 -3.50 8.42 9.33
N LEU A 247 -4.19 7.28 9.22
CA LEU A 247 -5.22 6.86 10.17
C LEU A 247 -4.64 6.45 11.53
N ASN A 248 -3.34 6.18 11.63
CA ASN A 248 -2.71 5.94 12.92
C ASN A 248 -2.74 7.18 13.83
N GLU A 249 -2.85 8.39 13.28
CA GLU A 249 -3.04 9.60 14.10
C GLU A 249 -4.42 9.61 14.77
N LEU A 250 -5.45 9.11 14.09
CA LEU A 250 -6.77 8.86 14.69
C LEU A 250 -6.68 7.78 15.77
N ASP A 251 -6.02 6.66 15.48
CA ASP A 251 -5.86 5.54 16.43
C ASP A 251 -5.19 6.01 17.73
N ARG A 252 -4.15 6.84 17.62
CA ARG A 252 -3.44 7.44 18.76
C ARG A 252 -4.34 8.34 19.58
N GLU A 253 -5.16 9.15 18.93
CA GLU A 253 -6.09 10.05 19.62
C GLU A 253 -7.20 9.28 20.35
N LEU A 254 -7.75 8.23 19.72
CA LEU A 254 -8.73 7.35 20.36
C LEU A 254 -8.13 6.62 21.58
N ALA A 255 -6.91 6.10 21.44
CA ALA A 255 -6.20 5.46 22.54
C ALA A 255 -5.89 6.45 23.68
N ARG A 256 -5.46 7.67 23.36
CA ARG A 256 -5.18 8.73 24.34
C ARG A 256 -6.43 9.11 25.14
N ARG A 257 -7.61 9.08 24.52
CA ARG A 257 -8.91 9.31 25.18
C ARG A 257 -9.44 8.09 25.94
N GLY A 258 -8.76 6.94 25.86
CA GLY A 258 -9.15 5.71 26.54
C GLY A 258 -10.30 4.94 25.87
N HIS A 259 -10.67 5.30 24.63
CA HIS A 259 -11.75 4.62 23.91
C HIS A 259 -11.35 3.21 23.49
N LYS A 260 -12.30 2.27 23.55
CA LYS A 260 -12.16 0.94 22.95
C LYS A 260 -12.59 1.04 21.50
N PHE A 261 -11.73 0.66 20.57
CA PHE A 261 -12.05 0.75 19.15
C PHE A 261 -11.42 -0.41 18.39
N VAL A 262 -11.95 -0.63 17.18
CA VAL A 262 -11.42 -1.58 16.20
C VAL A 262 -11.48 -0.88 14.85
N ARG A 263 -10.37 -0.90 14.10
CA ARG A 263 -10.28 -0.29 12.77
C ARG A 263 -9.81 -1.31 11.74
N TYR A 264 -10.47 -1.36 10.60
CA TYR A 264 -10.05 -2.11 9.42
C TYR A 264 -10.04 -1.16 8.22
N ALA A 265 -8.84 -0.77 7.77
CA ALA A 265 -8.68 0.27 6.77
C ALA A 265 -9.36 1.58 7.20
N ASP A 266 -10.31 2.07 6.43
CA ASP A 266 -11.15 3.25 6.67
C ASP A 266 -12.33 2.98 7.62
N ASP A 267 -12.80 1.74 7.71
CA ASP A 267 -13.88 1.36 8.64
C ASP A 267 -13.38 1.37 10.09
N CYS A 268 -13.95 2.26 10.92
CA CYS A 268 -13.61 2.34 12.35
C CYS A 268 -14.87 2.22 13.21
N MET A 269 -14.80 1.35 14.23
CA MET A 269 -15.86 1.16 15.22
C MET A 269 -15.33 1.51 16.61
N ILE A 270 -16.01 2.41 17.30
CA ILE A 270 -15.73 2.75 18.71
C ILE A 270 -16.81 2.12 19.59
N LEU A 271 -16.39 1.41 20.62
CA LEU A 271 -17.26 0.65 21.53
C LEU A 271 -17.37 1.37 22.88
N LEU A 272 -18.60 1.57 23.34
CA LEU A 272 -19.00 2.32 24.55
C LEU A 272 -19.80 1.44 25.52
#